data_AF-A0A962HS41-F1
#
_entry.id   AF-A0A962HS41-F1
#
_cell.length_a   1.000
_cell.length_b   1.000
_cell.length_c   1.000
_cell.angle_alpha   90.00
_cell.angle_beta   90.00
_cell.angle_gamma   90.00
#
_symmetry.space_group_name_H-M   'P 1'
#
loop_
_entity.id
_entity.type
_entity.pdbx_description
1 polymer ?
#
loop_
_entity_poly.entity_id
_entity_poly.type
_entity_poly.pdbx_seq_one_letter_code
_entity_poly.pdbx_strand_id
1 'polypeptide(L)'
;MATPAKTRQTYTVEAIPKHLSDGVLLGDPTMDKMMTCLIAIGTELWATQYRLKVMEAVMATKGVTNEMIEQYMPSTQEVADWERDRNRFVDLTFGPLGDDGHLPASAPYPKS
;
A
#
# COMPACT_ATOMS: atom_id res chain seq x y z
N MET A 1 42.24 14.68 9.53
CA MET A 1 41.87 13.36 10.06
C MET A 1 41.84 12.37 8.92
N ALA A 2 42.53 11.23 9.06
CA ALA A 2 42.88 10.34 7.96
C ALA A 2 41.69 9.46 7.51
N THR A 3 41.48 9.38 6.20
CA THR A 3 40.56 8.42 5.56
C THR A 3 41.23 7.04 5.52
N PRO A 4 40.59 5.94 5.95
CA PRO A 4 41.20 4.62 5.88
C PRO A 4 41.27 4.11 4.44
N ALA A 5 42.39 3.48 4.10
CA ALA A 5 42.66 2.93 2.78
C ALA A 5 41.75 1.73 2.46
N LYS A 6 41.10 1.74 1.29
CA LYS A 6 40.25 0.65 0.77
C LYS A 6 41.11 -0.50 0.23
N THR A 7 41.37 -1.51 1.05
CA THR A 7 42.23 -2.67 0.70
C THR A 7 41.48 -3.89 0.16
N ARG A 8 40.20 -3.77 -0.24
CA ARG A 8 39.44 -4.89 -0.83
C ARG A 8 39.30 -4.68 -2.33
N GLN A 9 39.93 -5.54 -3.14
CA GLN A 9 39.65 -5.60 -4.57
C GLN A 9 38.20 -6.07 -4.77
N THR A 10 37.32 -5.13 -5.09
CA THR A 10 35.94 -5.40 -5.45
C THR A 10 35.79 -5.19 -6.94
N TYR A 11 35.37 -6.24 -7.67
CA TYR A 11 35.06 -6.20 -9.10
C TYR A 11 33.79 -5.41 -9.44
N THR A 12 33.22 -4.72 -8.46
CA THR A 12 32.07 -3.85 -8.64
C THR A 12 32.54 -2.58 -9.35
N VAL A 13 32.08 -2.40 -10.59
CA VAL A 13 32.20 -1.12 -11.28
C VAL A 13 31.57 -0.01 -10.44
N GLU A 14 32.15 1.20 -10.51
CA GLU A 14 31.55 2.38 -9.91
C GLU A 14 30.14 2.54 -10.48
N ALA A 15 29.13 2.65 -9.59
CA ALA A 15 27.76 2.76 -10.02
C ALA A 15 27.61 4.00 -10.90
N ILE A 16 27.31 3.81 -12.19
CA ILE A 16 27.09 4.93 -13.11
C ILE A 16 25.94 5.75 -12.53
N PRO A 17 26.08 7.09 -12.34
CA PRO A 17 25.10 7.92 -11.63
C PRO A 17 23.66 7.77 -12.17
N LYS A 18 23.54 7.48 -13.46
CA LYS A 18 22.26 7.21 -14.13
C LYS A 18 21.49 6.01 -13.55
N HIS A 19 22.18 5.00 -13.03
CA HIS A 19 21.55 3.85 -12.36
C HIS A 19 21.08 4.15 -10.94
N LEU A 20 21.53 5.25 -10.34
CA LEU A 20 21.08 5.68 -9.01
C LEU A 20 19.97 6.74 -9.11
N SER A 21 19.93 7.53 -10.19
CA SER A 21 18.90 8.55 -10.42
C SER A 21 17.68 8.03 -11.17
N ASP A 22 17.84 7.04 -12.04
CA ASP A 22 16.78 6.59 -12.94
C ASP A 22 16.23 5.23 -12.48
N GLY A 23 15.83 5.14 -11.21
CA GLY A 23 14.94 4.08 -10.69
C GLY A 23 13.53 4.19 -11.26
N VAL A 24 13.47 4.39 -12.58
CA VAL A 24 12.32 4.83 -13.35
C VAL A 24 12.04 3.69 -14.33
N LEU A 25 11.20 2.73 -13.91
CA LEU A 25 10.87 1.49 -14.62
C LEU A 25 10.30 1.74 -16.04
N LEU A 26 9.55 2.85 -16.22
CA LEU A 26 8.83 3.21 -17.45
C LEU A 26 9.34 4.50 -18.12
N GLY A 27 10.44 5.07 -17.62
CA GLY A 27 11.01 6.33 -18.16
C GLY A 27 10.27 7.62 -17.76
N ASP A 28 9.16 7.54 -17.02
CA ASP A 28 8.47 8.69 -16.40
C ASP A 28 8.24 8.42 -14.90
N PRO A 29 8.77 9.27 -13.99
CA PRO A 29 8.63 9.08 -12.55
C PRO A 29 7.17 9.08 -12.06
N THR A 30 6.23 9.70 -12.78
CA THR A 30 4.79 9.64 -12.47
C THR A 30 4.23 8.26 -12.77
N MET A 31 4.60 7.69 -13.93
CA MET A 31 4.19 6.35 -14.34
C MET A 31 4.77 5.28 -13.42
N ASP A 32 5.98 5.47 -12.92
CA ASP A 32 6.60 4.51 -12.00
C ASP A 32 6.04 4.54 -10.60
N LYS A 33 5.64 5.73 -10.12
CA LYS A 33 4.82 5.84 -8.91
C LYS A 33 3.50 5.10 -9.07
N MET A 34 2.82 5.28 -10.20
CA MET A 34 1.57 4.56 -10.51
C MET A 34 1.77 3.04 -10.55
N MET A 35 2.83 2.56 -11.21
CA MET A 35 3.15 1.12 -11.26
C MET A 35 3.50 0.57 -9.87
N THR A 36 4.22 1.33 -9.05
CA THR A 36 4.54 0.95 -7.67
C THR A 36 3.26 0.82 -6.84
N CYS A 37 2.32 1.76 -6.95
CA CYS A 37 1.02 1.68 -6.31
C CYS A 37 0.23 0.46 -6.79
N LEU A 38 0.20 0.19 -8.10
CA LEU A 38 -0.52 -0.97 -8.67
C LEU A 38 0.05 -2.30 -8.17
N ILE A 39 1.38 -2.44 -8.13
CA ILE A 39 2.04 -3.63 -7.60
C ILE A 39 1.71 -3.79 -6.11
N ALA A 40 1.82 -2.72 -5.31
CA ALA A 40 1.50 -2.74 -3.89
C ALA A 40 0.05 -3.17 -3.63
N ILE A 41 -0.91 -2.60 -4.38
CA ILE A 41 -2.33 -2.96 -4.29
C ILE A 41 -2.53 -4.44 -4.67
N GLY A 42 -1.92 -4.90 -5.76
CA GLY A 42 -1.99 -6.30 -6.18
C GLY A 42 -1.45 -7.27 -5.13
N THR A 43 -0.34 -6.92 -4.48
CA THR A 43 0.25 -7.73 -3.41
C THR A 43 -0.63 -7.76 -2.15
N GLU A 44 -1.18 -6.62 -1.74
CA GLU A 44 -2.07 -6.56 -0.57
C GLU A 44 -3.41 -7.26 -0.82
N LEU A 45 -3.94 -7.20 -2.05
CA LEU A 45 -5.15 -7.92 -2.45
C LEU A 45 -4.93 -9.45 -2.32
N TRP A 46 -3.80 -9.95 -2.82
CA TRP A 46 -3.48 -11.37 -2.68
C TRP A 46 -3.25 -11.77 -1.22
N ALA A 47 -2.50 -10.98 -0.45
CA ALA A 47 -2.28 -11.23 0.97
C ALA A 47 -3.60 -11.28 1.76
N THR A 48 -4.54 -10.40 1.42
CA THR A 48 -5.88 -10.36 2.01
C THR A 48 -6.70 -11.60 1.62
N GLN A 49 -6.75 -11.97 0.34
CA GLN A 49 -7.41 -13.21 -0.10
C GLN A 49 -6.82 -14.45 0.59
N TYR A 50 -5.50 -14.52 0.72
CA TYR A 50 -4.84 -15.62 1.38
C TYR A 50 -5.25 -15.72 2.87
N ARG A 51 -5.26 -14.58 3.58
CA ARG A 51 -5.74 -14.54 4.98
C ARG A 51 -7.20 -14.96 5.10
N LEU A 52 -8.07 -14.57 4.17
CA LEU A 52 -9.48 -15.00 4.16
C LEU A 52 -9.59 -16.52 4.00
N LYS A 53 -8.87 -17.13 3.05
CA LYS A 53 -8.84 -18.59 2.88
C LYS A 53 -8.36 -19.33 4.12
N VAL A 54 -7.32 -18.80 4.79
CA VAL A 54 -6.82 -19.36 6.04
C VAL A 54 -7.87 -19.22 7.16
N MET A 55 -8.52 -18.06 7.27
CA MET A 55 -9.60 -17.84 8.24
C MET A 55 -10.77 -18.80 8.00
N GLU A 56 -11.24 -18.96 6.77
CA GLU A 56 -12.28 -19.92 6.39
C GLU A 56 -11.90 -21.35 6.79
N ALA A 57 -10.68 -21.77 6.46
CA ALA A 57 -10.19 -23.10 6.84
C ALA A 57 -10.16 -23.30 8.36
N VAL A 58 -9.70 -22.30 9.13
CA VAL A 58 -9.67 -22.35 10.60
C VAL A 58 -11.08 -22.34 11.18
N MET A 59 -11.99 -21.52 10.65
CA MET A 59 -13.39 -21.44 11.09
C MET A 59 -14.15 -22.73 10.80
N ALA A 60 -13.87 -23.38 9.66
CA ALA A 60 -14.41 -24.70 9.32
C ALA A 60 -14.01 -25.76 10.35
N THR A 61 -12.78 -25.73 10.87
CA THR A 61 -12.37 -26.66 11.97
C THR A 61 -13.15 -26.44 13.27
N LYS A 62 -13.81 -25.29 13.42
CA LYS A 62 -14.66 -24.95 14.57
C LYS A 62 -16.16 -25.11 14.28
N GLY A 63 -16.52 -25.67 13.12
CA GLY A 63 -17.92 -25.94 12.73
C GLY A 63 -18.68 -24.73 12.18
N VAL A 64 -18.00 -23.62 11.88
CA VAL A 64 -18.61 -22.51 11.13
C VAL A 64 -18.62 -22.87 9.65
N THR A 65 -19.79 -22.85 9.01
CA THR A 65 -19.94 -23.14 7.58
C THR A 65 -19.87 -21.86 6.75
N ASN A 66 -19.64 -21.99 5.44
CA ASN A 66 -19.65 -20.84 4.53
C ASN A 66 -21.02 -20.16 4.51
N GLU A 67 -22.11 -20.92 4.59
CA GLU A 67 -23.47 -20.38 4.64
C GLU A 67 -23.68 -19.49 5.88
N MET A 68 -23.07 -19.84 7.02
CA MET A 68 -23.12 -18.99 8.22
C MET A 68 -22.38 -17.66 8.03
N ILE A 69 -21.30 -17.66 7.25
CA ILE A 69 -20.53 -16.46 6.92
C ILE A 69 -21.34 -15.59 5.94
N GLU A 70 -21.94 -16.18 4.91
CA GLU A 70 -22.73 -15.45 3.90
C GLU A 70 -24.02 -14.85 4.47
N GLN A 71 -24.59 -15.47 5.51
CA GLN A 71 -25.79 -14.97 6.20
C GLN A 71 -25.48 -13.91 7.27
N TYR A 72 -24.21 -13.71 7.61
CA TYR A 72 -23.84 -12.75 8.64
C TYR A 72 -24.16 -11.32 8.18
N MET A 73 -24.97 -10.64 9.00
CA MET A 73 -25.33 -9.23 8.85
C MET A 73 -24.59 -8.43 9.92
N PRO A 74 -23.63 -7.57 9.55
CA PRO A 74 -22.92 -6.73 10.50
C PRO A 74 -23.89 -5.79 11.23
N SER A 75 -23.64 -5.55 12.51
CA SER A 75 -24.35 -4.53 13.27
C SER A 75 -23.98 -3.12 12.78
N THR A 76 -24.82 -2.13 13.08
CA THR A 76 -24.55 -0.73 12.74
C THR A 76 -23.24 -0.21 13.35
N GLN A 77 -22.88 -0.70 14.53
CA GLN A 77 -21.61 -0.37 15.19
C GLN A 77 -20.41 -0.96 14.44
N GLU A 78 -20.49 -2.23 14.05
CA GLU A 78 -19.41 -2.90 13.29
C GLU A 78 -19.18 -2.22 11.94
N VAL A 79 -20.25 -1.84 11.23
CA VAL A 79 -20.14 -1.09 9.97
C VAL A 79 -19.39 0.22 10.18
N ALA A 80 -19.76 1.00 11.21
CA ALA A 80 -19.10 2.28 11.49
C ALA A 80 -17.62 2.11 11.84
N ASP A 81 -17.27 1.06 12.60
CA ASP A 81 -15.89 0.74 12.93
C ASP A 81 -15.08 0.33 11.68
N TRP A 82 -15.66 -0.46 10.78
CA TRP A 82 -15.02 -0.87 9.53
C TRP A 82 -14.86 0.28 8.54
N GLU A 83 -15.80 1.22 8.49
CA GLU A 83 -15.69 2.42 7.67
C GLU A 83 -14.54 3.31 8.11
N ARG A 84 -14.32 3.45 9.43
CA ARG A 84 -13.17 4.17 9.98
C ARG A 84 -11.86 3.50 9.53
N ASP A 85 -11.79 2.18 9.63
CA ASP A 85 -10.59 1.42 9.25
C ASP A 85 -10.33 1.49 7.73
N ARG A 86 -11.38 1.44 6.91
CA ARG A 86 -11.32 1.64 5.45
C ARG A 86 -10.77 3.03 5.12
N ASN A 87 -11.30 4.08 5.74
CA ASN A 87 -10.85 5.45 5.45
C ASN A 87 -9.37 5.63 5.78
N ARG A 88 -8.92 5.08 6.92
CA ARG A 88 -7.49 5.05 7.26
C ARG A 88 -6.65 4.30 6.23
N PHE A 89 -7.13 3.17 5.73
CA PHE A 89 -6.44 2.41 4.69
C PHE A 89 -6.34 3.21 3.38
N VAL A 90 -7.41 3.90 2.99
CA VAL A 90 -7.43 4.79 1.82
C VAL A 90 -6.42 5.92 1.98
N ASP A 91 -6.36 6.56 3.13
CA ASP A 91 -5.40 7.63 3.40
C ASP A 91 -3.96 7.14 3.33
N LEU A 92 -3.66 5.95 3.86
CA LEU A 92 -2.31 5.37 3.80
C LEU A 92 -1.92 4.93 2.38
N THR A 93 -2.88 4.41 1.60
CA THR A 93 -2.62 3.83 0.27
C THR A 93 -2.58 4.90 -0.82
N PHE A 94 -3.46 5.89 -0.72
CA PHE A 94 -3.66 6.92 -1.74
C PHE A 94 -3.30 8.33 -1.27
N GLY A 95 -2.99 8.54 0.02
CA GLY A 95 -2.48 9.81 0.53
C GLY A 95 -1.29 10.36 -0.25
N PRO A 96 -0.33 9.54 -0.72
CA PRO A 96 0.75 10.01 -1.59
C PRO A 96 0.30 10.52 -2.98
N LEU A 97 -0.92 10.19 -3.42
CA LEU A 97 -1.55 10.76 -4.62
C LEU A 97 -2.38 12.01 -4.31
N GLY A 98 -2.69 12.24 -3.04
CA GLY A 98 -3.33 13.46 -2.56
C GLY A 98 -2.29 14.57 -2.44
N ASP A 99 -2.41 15.62 -3.25
CA ASP A 99 -1.63 16.84 -3.11
C ASP A 99 -2.03 17.53 -1.79
N ASP A 100 -1.08 17.88 -0.91
CA ASP A 100 -1.32 18.71 0.30
C ASP A 100 -1.92 20.10 -0.05
N GLY A 101 -1.95 20.47 -1.34
CA GLY A 101 -2.56 21.68 -1.87
C GLY A 101 -3.94 21.50 -2.52
N HIS A 102 -4.48 20.28 -2.62
CA HIS A 102 -5.76 20.05 -3.29
C HIS A 102 -6.94 20.13 -2.32
N LEU A 103 -7.59 21.30 -2.29
CA LEU A 103 -8.91 21.45 -1.67
C LEU A 103 -9.93 20.63 -2.49
N PRO A 104 -10.71 19.72 -1.87
CA PRO A 104 -11.79 19.06 -2.59
C PRO A 104 -12.77 20.11 -3.11
N ALA A 105 -13.43 19.86 -4.25
CA ALA A 105 -14.38 20.82 -4.84
C ALA A 105 -15.53 21.24 -3.88
N SER A 106 -15.76 20.45 -2.84
CA SER A 106 -16.72 20.72 -1.75
C SER A 106 -16.13 21.53 -0.59
N ALA A 107 -14.86 21.91 -0.63
CA ALA A 107 -14.23 22.66 0.44
C ALA A 107 -14.80 24.10 0.48
N PRO A 108 -15.14 24.62 1.66
CA PRO A 108 -15.50 26.02 1.80
C PRO A 108 -14.30 26.90 1.43
N TYR A 109 -14.57 28.00 0.71
CA TYR A 109 -13.53 28.93 0.29
C TYR A 109 -12.71 29.41 1.50
N PRO A 110 -11.37 29.36 1.44
CA PRO A 110 -10.54 29.91 2.49
C PRO A 110 -10.81 31.42 2.58
N LYS A 111 -11.22 31.88 3.76
CA LYS A 111 -11.36 33.31 4.03
C LYS A 111 -9.95 33.91 4.09
N SER A 112 -9.72 34.94 3.27
CA SER A 112 -8.50 35.74 3.21
C SER A 112 -8.15 36.38 4.55
#